data_AF-A0A0Z0AM80-F1
#
_entry.id   AF-A0A0Z0AM80-F1
#
_cell.length_a   1.000
_cell.length_b   1.000
_cell.length_c   1.000
_cell.angle_alpha   90.00
_cell.angle_beta   90.00
_cell.angle_gamma   90.00
#
_symmetry.space_group_name_H-M   'P 1'
#
loop_
_entity.id
_entity.type
_entity.pdbx_description
1 polymer ?
#
loop_
_entity_poly.entity_id
_entity_poly.type
_entity_poly.pdbx_seq_one_letter_code
_entity_poly.pdbx_strand_id
1 'polypeptide(L)'
;MFRNVFVLLLAFFCFLKHLIHCDTIIVDSNDAIDNFDKETVLNLDDKVFNIFLDKTATSKTIINKYQNVLKYSTTINESCGYVKDLIKGRNLKYFDELETKKYANSNDIYTFSIYVYTAANNDDINGIYKKHPNYISYLTACKEGDIFDNLNDVKQNKNVYHTNPTILSQEMIIILMIFFLFIGFYALINISTPRMFEERQLMINKEH
;
A
#
# COMPACT_ATOMS: atom_id res chain seq x y z
N MET A 1 35.96 0.28 0.41
CA MET A 1 35.16 -0.31 1.52
C MET A 1 33.73 0.23 1.56
N PHE A 2 33.50 1.55 1.51
CA PHE A 2 32.17 2.18 1.52
C PHE A 2 31.21 1.78 0.40
N ARG A 3 31.72 1.55 -0.82
CA ARG A 3 30.90 1.08 -1.95
C ARG A 3 30.19 -0.24 -1.64
N ASN A 4 30.87 -1.15 -0.93
CA ASN A 4 30.30 -2.45 -0.60
C ASN A 4 29.26 -2.35 0.52
N VAL A 5 29.47 -1.49 1.52
CA VAL A 5 28.49 -1.28 2.62
C VAL A 5 27.23 -0.60 2.11
N PHE A 6 27.36 0.42 1.25
CA PHE A 6 26.21 1.09 0.64
C PHE A 6 25.40 0.15 -0.27
N VAL A 7 26.10 -0.68 -1.07
CA VAL A 7 25.44 -1.71 -1.90
C VAL A 7 24.77 -2.79 -1.04
N LEU A 8 25.35 -3.17 0.09
CA LEU A 8 24.77 -4.15 1.01
C LEU A 8 23.52 -3.61 1.71
N LEU A 9 23.52 -2.33 2.10
CA LEU A 9 22.35 -1.64 2.64
C LEU A 9 21.23 -1.50 1.59
N LEU A 10 21.56 -1.12 0.36
CA LEU A 10 20.61 -1.07 -0.76
C LEU A 10 20.02 -2.46 -1.04
N ALA A 11 20.87 -3.49 -1.09
CA ALA A 11 20.42 -4.87 -1.27
C ALA A 11 19.52 -5.32 -0.12
N PHE A 12 19.82 -4.95 1.13
CA PHE A 12 18.99 -5.24 2.30
C PHE A 12 17.64 -4.51 2.26
N PHE A 13 17.60 -3.24 1.87
CA PHE A 13 16.35 -2.50 1.64
C PHE A 13 15.53 -3.10 0.48
N CYS A 14 16.17 -3.52 -0.61
CA CYS A 14 15.51 -4.27 -1.69
C CYS A 14 14.96 -5.62 -1.20
N PHE A 15 15.69 -6.33 -0.33
CA PHE A 15 15.26 -7.59 0.25
C PHE A 15 14.06 -7.42 1.20
N LEU A 16 14.07 -6.35 2.01
CA LEU A 16 12.93 -5.94 2.84
C LEU A 16 11.70 -5.57 2.00
N LYS A 17 11.88 -4.90 0.85
CA LYS A 17 10.79 -4.65 -0.11
C LYS A 17 10.26 -5.92 -0.76
N HIS A 18 11.01 -7.02 -0.80
CA HIS A 18 10.49 -8.31 -1.26
C HIS A 18 9.76 -9.10 -0.16
N LEU A 19 9.90 -8.70 1.09
CA LEU A 19 9.18 -9.25 2.25
C LEU A 19 7.81 -8.58 2.44
N ILE A 20 7.24 -8.02 1.38
CA ILE A 20 5.89 -7.49 1.37
C ILE A 20 4.94 -8.67 1.54
N HIS A 21 4.12 -8.63 2.60
CA HIS A 21 3.00 -9.54 2.77
C HIS A 21 2.03 -9.31 1.59
N CYS A 22 2.01 -10.25 0.65
CA CYS A 22 1.00 -10.29 -0.40
C CYS A 22 -0.29 -10.85 0.18
N ASP A 23 -1.38 -10.11 0.00
CA ASP A 23 -2.72 -10.57 0.29
C ASP A 23 -3.39 -11.06 -0.98
N THR A 24 -4.32 -11.99 -0.79
CA THR A 24 -5.14 -12.51 -1.88
C THR A 24 -6.26 -11.50 -2.12
N ILE A 25 -6.24 -10.86 -3.28
CA ILE A 25 -7.29 -9.95 -3.70
C ILE A 25 -8.04 -10.62 -4.86
N ILE A 26 -9.36 -10.70 -4.73
CA ILE A 26 -10.23 -11.18 -5.80
C ILE A 26 -10.72 -9.97 -6.56
N VAL A 27 -10.57 -10.01 -7.87
CA VAL A 27 -11.16 -9.01 -8.77
C VAL A 27 -12.29 -9.67 -9.53
N ASP A 28 -13.48 -9.11 -9.44
CA ASP A 28 -14.70 -9.61 -10.06
C ASP A 28 -15.32 -8.52 -10.93
N SER A 29 -15.95 -8.90 -12.04
CA SER A 29 -16.63 -7.95 -12.91
C SER A 29 -17.94 -8.52 -13.45
N ASN A 30 -18.81 -7.61 -13.88
CA ASN A 30 -20.04 -7.97 -14.59
C ASN A 30 -19.79 -8.59 -15.97
N ASP A 31 -18.61 -8.37 -16.57
CA ASP A 31 -18.20 -8.89 -17.87
C ASP A 31 -16.92 -9.72 -17.78
N ALA A 32 -16.63 -10.54 -18.80
CA ALA A 32 -15.42 -11.36 -18.85
C ALA A 32 -14.15 -10.52 -18.71
N ILE A 33 -13.26 -10.94 -17.82
CA ILE A 33 -11.97 -10.30 -17.58
C ILE A 33 -10.89 -11.07 -18.37
N ASP A 34 -10.76 -10.76 -19.67
CA ASP A 34 -9.70 -11.33 -20.50
C ASP A 34 -8.40 -10.56 -20.28
N ASN A 35 -7.33 -11.25 -19.89
CA ASN A 35 -6.00 -10.67 -19.64
C ASN A 35 -6.02 -9.47 -18.67
N PHE A 36 -6.51 -9.70 -17.44
CA PHE A 36 -6.45 -8.69 -16.38
C PHE A 36 -5.03 -8.10 -16.24
N ASP A 37 -4.88 -6.84 -16.62
CA ASP A 37 -3.65 -6.07 -16.40
C ASP A 37 -3.92 -4.96 -15.38
N LYS A 38 -3.30 -5.09 -14.21
CA LYS A 38 -3.43 -4.15 -13.10
C LYS A 38 -3.12 -2.70 -13.49
N GLU A 39 -2.27 -2.48 -14.49
CA GLU A 39 -1.89 -1.14 -14.96
C GLU A 39 -2.97 -0.49 -15.84
N THR A 40 -3.90 -1.29 -16.38
CA THR A 40 -4.93 -0.83 -17.34
C THR A 40 -6.35 -0.86 -16.77
N VAL A 41 -6.57 -1.51 -15.63
CA VAL A 41 -7.90 -1.64 -15.00
C VAL A 41 -8.49 -0.29 -14.57
N LEU A 42 -7.64 0.74 -14.48
CA LEU A 42 -8.05 2.12 -14.21
C LEU A 42 -8.69 2.84 -15.41
N ASN A 43 -8.66 2.27 -16.61
CA ASN A 43 -9.15 2.87 -17.86
C ASN A 43 -10.52 2.35 -18.32
N LEU A 44 -11.26 1.68 -17.43
CA LEU A 44 -12.61 1.21 -17.73
C LEU A 44 -13.62 2.33 -17.44
N ASP A 45 -13.59 3.35 -18.30
CA ASP A 45 -14.61 4.40 -18.35
C ASP A 45 -15.99 3.73 -18.39
N ASP A 46 -16.93 4.28 -17.61
CA ASP A 46 -18.30 3.79 -17.37
C ASP A 46 -18.50 2.67 -16.33
N LYS A 47 -17.44 2.12 -15.70
CA LYS A 47 -17.60 1.13 -14.61
C LYS A 47 -17.56 1.76 -13.22
N VAL A 48 -18.41 1.26 -12.33
CA VAL A 48 -18.34 1.56 -10.89
C VAL A 48 -17.32 0.66 -10.22
N PHE A 49 -16.39 1.24 -9.47
CA PHE A 49 -15.41 0.49 -8.70
C PHE A 49 -15.92 0.22 -7.28
N ASN A 50 -16.12 -1.06 -6.95
CA ASN A 50 -16.50 -1.49 -5.61
C ASN A 50 -15.27 -2.09 -4.92
N ILE A 51 -15.06 -1.77 -3.65
CA ILE A 51 -13.99 -2.34 -2.82
C ILE A 51 -14.64 -2.89 -1.56
N PHE A 52 -14.60 -4.21 -1.40
CA PHE A 52 -15.12 -4.92 -0.23
C PHE A 52 -13.98 -5.27 0.70
N LEU A 53 -14.00 -4.70 1.89
CA LEU A 53 -13.04 -4.93 2.97
C LEU A 53 -13.64 -5.92 3.97
N ASP A 54 -13.22 -7.18 3.89
CA ASP A 54 -13.67 -8.21 4.80
C ASP A 54 -12.71 -8.39 5.98
N LYS A 55 -13.04 -7.75 7.10
CA LYS A 55 -12.25 -7.80 8.35
C LYS A 55 -12.21 -9.19 9.00
N THR A 56 -13.10 -10.10 8.59
CA THR A 56 -13.24 -11.45 9.18
C THR A 56 -12.56 -12.53 8.36
N ALA A 57 -12.33 -12.28 7.07
CA ALA A 57 -11.62 -13.21 6.20
C ALA A 57 -10.11 -13.09 6.36
N THR A 58 -9.42 -14.11 5.87
CA THR A 58 -7.97 -14.12 5.67
C THR A 58 -7.71 -14.34 4.19
N SER A 59 -6.48 -14.05 3.75
CA SER A 59 -6.03 -14.27 2.37
C SER A 59 -6.23 -15.72 1.90
N LYS A 60 -6.31 -16.70 2.82
CA LYS A 60 -6.59 -18.11 2.50
C LYS A 60 -8.08 -18.44 2.39
N THR A 61 -8.94 -17.70 3.08
CA THR A 61 -10.37 -18.05 3.22
C THR A 61 -11.28 -17.20 2.34
N ILE A 62 -10.80 -16.05 1.85
CA ILE A 62 -11.61 -15.09 1.09
C ILE A 62 -12.19 -15.68 -0.20
N ILE A 63 -11.43 -16.50 -0.93
CA ILE A 63 -11.88 -17.16 -2.17
C ILE A 63 -13.09 -18.06 -1.88
N ASN A 64 -12.93 -18.97 -0.91
CA ASN A 64 -13.98 -19.93 -0.57
C ASN A 64 -15.23 -19.24 0.00
N LYS A 65 -15.06 -18.11 0.72
CA LYS A 65 -16.17 -17.36 1.31
C LYS A 65 -17.08 -16.78 0.22
N TYR A 66 -16.49 -16.21 -0.84
CA TYR A 66 -17.22 -15.44 -1.84
C TYR A 66 -17.48 -16.18 -3.16
N GLN A 67 -16.98 -17.41 -3.33
CA GLN A 67 -17.12 -18.20 -4.57
C GLN A 67 -18.54 -18.23 -5.16
N ASN A 68 -19.58 -18.16 -4.33
CA ASN A 68 -20.98 -18.25 -4.76
C ASN A 68 -21.55 -16.94 -5.34
N VAL A 69 -20.84 -15.82 -5.19
CA VAL A 69 -21.28 -14.49 -5.62
C VAL A 69 -20.47 -13.98 -6.82
N LEU A 70 -19.25 -14.48 -6.98
CA LEU A 70 -18.35 -14.12 -8.08
C LEU A 70 -18.92 -14.59 -9.41
N LYS A 71 -18.77 -13.77 -10.46
CA LYS A 71 -19.18 -14.10 -11.83
C LYS A 71 -17.96 -14.33 -12.71
N TYR A 72 -17.30 -13.24 -13.09
CA TYR A 72 -16.09 -13.25 -13.90
C TYR A 72 -14.97 -12.75 -13.02
N SER A 73 -14.37 -13.69 -12.28
CA SER A 73 -13.37 -13.36 -11.28
C SER A 73 -11.98 -13.88 -11.61
N THR A 74 -10.99 -13.10 -11.20
CA THR A 74 -9.58 -13.46 -11.20
C THR A 74 -8.98 -13.15 -9.84
N THR A 75 -7.92 -13.86 -9.48
CA THR A 75 -7.22 -13.65 -8.21
C THR A 75 -5.85 -13.05 -8.49
N ILE A 76 -5.53 -11.97 -7.78
CA ILE A 76 -4.20 -11.34 -7.81
C ILE A 76 -3.55 -11.44 -6.42
N ASN A 77 -2.23 -11.60 -6.41
CA ASN A 77 -1.42 -11.64 -5.19
C ASN A 77 -0.68 -10.33 -5.07
N GLU A 78 -1.27 -9.38 -4.34
CA GLU A 78 -0.76 -8.02 -4.19
C GLU A 78 -0.92 -7.58 -2.73
N SER A 79 -0.14 -6.60 -2.30
CA SER A 79 -0.31 -6.06 -0.94
C SER A 79 -1.54 -5.16 -0.83
N CYS A 80 -1.99 -4.88 0.39
CA CYS A 80 -2.99 -3.83 0.63
C CYS A 80 -2.58 -2.44 0.09
N GLY A 81 -1.28 -2.21 -0.11
CA GLY A 81 -0.76 -1.02 -0.78
C GLY A 81 -1.30 -0.84 -2.21
N TYR A 82 -1.58 -1.94 -2.93
CA TYR A 82 -2.20 -1.87 -4.25
C TYR A 82 -3.61 -1.26 -4.18
N VAL A 83 -4.42 -1.69 -3.21
CA VAL A 83 -5.77 -1.12 -3.01
C VAL A 83 -5.69 0.34 -2.58
N LYS A 84 -4.70 0.69 -1.74
CA LYS A 84 -4.41 2.07 -1.36
C LYS A 84 -4.07 2.94 -2.59
N ASP A 85 -3.24 2.45 -3.49
CA ASP A 85 -2.87 3.18 -4.70
C ASP A 85 -4.07 3.32 -5.67
N LEU A 86 -4.95 2.32 -5.75
CA LEU A 86 -6.18 2.39 -6.56
C LEU A 86 -7.11 3.54 -6.13
N ILE A 87 -7.24 3.79 -4.82
CA ILE A 87 -8.14 4.84 -4.30
C ILE A 87 -7.48 6.22 -4.20
N LYS A 88 -6.16 6.30 -4.41
CA LYS A 88 -5.39 7.49 -4.08
C LYS A 88 -5.77 8.69 -4.94
N GLY A 89 -6.13 9.80 -4.27
CA GLY A 89 -6.49 11.05 -4.94
C GLY A 89 -7.84 11.03 -5.66
N ARG A 90 -8.67 10.01 -5.41
CA ARG A 90 -9.99 9.84 -6.03
C ARG A 90 -11.12 10.10 -5.04
N ASN A 91 -12.27 10.49 -5.57
CA ASN A 91 -13.49 10.63 -4.78
C ASN A 91 -14.10 9.26 -4.56
N LEU A 92 -14.35 8.93 -3.30
CA LEU A 92 -14.96 7.67 -2.92
C LEU A 92 -16.07 7.87 -1.90
N LYS A 93 -16.99 6.91 -1.87
CA LYS A 93 -18.02 6.79 -0.85
C LYS A 93 -17.67 5.59 0.04
N TYR A 94 -17.44 5.86 1.33
CA TYR A 94 -17.19 4.81 2.31
C TYR A 94 -18.48 4.45 3.05
N PHE A 95 -18.66 3.16 3.30
CA PHE A 95 -19.74 2.60 4.10
C PHE A 95 -19.14 1.68 5.17
N ASP A 96 -19.46 1.96 6.42
CA ASP A 96 -19.21 0.98 7.48
C ASP A 96 -20.14 -0.25 7.34
N GLU A 97 -20.03 -1.23 8.23
CA GLU A 97 -20.81 -2.49 8.16
C GLU A 97 -22.32 -2.26 8.24
N LEU A 98 -22.77 -1.34 9.10
CA LEU A 98 -24.19 -1.01 9.25
C LEU A 98 -24.69 -0.22 8.04
N GLU A 99 -23.89 0.73 7.56
CA GLU A 99 -24.19 1.52 6.38
C GLU A 99 -24.19 0.68 5.11
N THR A 100 -23.30 -0.31 5.00
CA THR A 100 -23.22 -1.25 3.87
C THR A 100 -24.51 -2.04 3.78
N LYS A 101 -24.96 -2.62 4.90
CA LYS A 101 -26.23 -3.34 4.97
C LYS A 101 -27.43 -2.45 4.65
N LYS A 102 -27.46 -1.22 5.18
CA LYS A 102 -28.53 -0.26 4.87
C LYS A 102 -28.55 0.09 3.39
N TYR A 103 -27.38 0.38 2.82
CA TYR A 103 -27.24 0.75 1.42
C TYR A 103 -27.60 -0.40 0.49
N ALA A 104 -27.17 -1.63 0.76
CA ALA A 104 -27.53 -2.81 -0.03
C ALA A 104 -29.05 -3.04 -0.11
N ASN A 105 -29.78 -2.67 0.95
CA ASN A 105 -31.23 -2.87 1.06
C ASN A 105 -32.07 -1.61 0.74
N SER A 106 -31.46 -0.45 0.55
CA SER A 106 -32.19 0.78 0.24
C SER A 106 -32.43 0.94 -1.27
N ASN A 107 -33.19 1.95 -1.68
CA ASN A 107 -33.31 2.34 -3.09
C ASN A 107 -32.37 3.51 -3.46
N ASP A 108 -31.53 3.95 -2.53
CA ASP A 108 -30.64 5.08 -2.76
C ASP A 108 -29.53 4.70 -3.72
N ILE A 109 -29.21 5.61 -4.65
CA ILE A 109 -28.10 5.50 -5.58
C ILE A 109 -27.30 6.79 -5.48
N TYR A 110 -26.03 6.65 -5.11
CA TYR A 110 -25.09 7.77 -5.11
C TYR A 110 -24.33 7.82 -6.44
N THR A 111 -23.63 8.93 -6.69
CA THR A 111 -22.83 9.15 -7.90
C THR A 111 -21.36 9.36 -7.53
N PHE A 112 -20.71 8.27 -7.13
CA PHE A 112 -19.27 8.20 -6.93
C PHE A 112 -18.64 7.22 -7.91
N SER A 113 -17.36 7.42 -8.23
CA SER A 113 -16.60 6.49 -9.07
C SER A 113 -16.14 5.27 -8.28
N ILE A 114 -15.90 5.43 -6.97
CA ILE A 114 -15.41 4.38 -6.07
C ILE A 114 -16.31 4.26 -4.85
N TYR A 115 -16.65 3.03 -4.51
CA TYR A 115 -17.37 2.68 -3.30
C TYR A 115 -16.52 1.72 -2.47
N VAL A 116 -16.41 2.00 -1.16
CA VAL A 116 -15.71 1.12 -0.22
C VAL A 116 -16.69 0.65 0.85
N TYR A 117 -16.78 -0.66 1.03
CA TYR A 117 -17.71 -1.31 1.94
C TYR A 117 -16.93 -2.14 2.94
N THR A 118 -17.27 -2.04 4.22
CA THR A 118 -16.65 -2.87 5.25
C THR A 118 -17.61 -3.98 5.65
N ALA A 119 -17.17 -5.24 5.53
CA ALA A 119 -17.92 -6.44 5.92
C ALA A 119 -19.25 -6.61 5.18
N ALA A 120 -19.18 -7.12 3.94
CA ALA A 120 -20.34 -7.57 3.20
C ALA A 120 -20.47 -9.11 3.26
N ASN A 121 -21.65 -9.61 3.58
CA ASN A 121 -22.00 -11.02 3.33
C ASN A 121 -22.45 -11.20 1.87
N ASN A 122 -22.71 -12.43 1.46
CA ASN A 122 -23.11 -12.72 0.08
C ASN A 122 -24.40 -11.98 -0.35
N ASP A 123 -25.33 -11.76 0.57
CA ASP A 123 -26.60 -11.07 0.28
C ASP A 123 -26.37 -9.57 0.07
N ASP A 124 -25.53 -8.95 0.90
CA ASP A 124 -25.17 -7.54 0.78
C ASP A 124 -24.45 -7.27 -0.55
N ILE A 125 -23.50 -8.14 -0.93
CA ILE A 125 -22.78 -8.02 -2.23
C ILE A 125 -23.75 -8.17 -3.39
N ASN A 126 -24.65 -9.15 -3.34
CA ASN A 126 -25.68 -9.33 -4.37
C ASN A 126 -26.61 -8.11 -4.46
N GLY A 127 -26.96 -7.49 -3.34
CA GLY A 127 -27.72 -6.24 -3.31
C GLY A 127 -26.97 -5.10 -4.00
N ILE A 128 -25.68 -4.95 -3.72
CA ILE A 128 -24.81 -3.93 -4.32
C ILE A 128 -24.64 -4.16 -5.83
N TYR A 129 -24.47 -5.40 -6.28
CA TYR A 129 -24.36 -5.73 -7.71
C TYR A 129 -25.64 -5.43 -8.50
N LYS A 130 -26.81 -5.53 -7.86
CA LYS A 130 -28.07 -5.09 -8.48
C LYS A 130 -28.16 -3.58 -8.65
N LYS A 131 -27.55 -2.81 -7.73
CA LYS A 131 -27.50 -1.33 -7.79
C LYS A 131 -26.49 -0.83 -8.80
N HIS A 132 -25.36 -1.51 -8.92
CA HIS A 132 -24.27 -1.17 -9.82
C HIS A 132 -24.09 -2.30 -10.82
N PRO A 133 -24.92 -2.40 -11.88
CA PRO A 133 -24.87 -3.52 -12.82
C PRO A 133 -23.61 -3.53 -13.70
N ASN A 134 -22.97 -2.37 -13.91
CA ASN A 134 -21.70 -2.23 -14.60
C ASN A 134 -20.58 -1.97 -13.59
N TYR A 135 -19.86 -3.01 -13.19
CA TYR A 135 -18.95 -2.95 -12.05
C TYR A 135 -17.62 -3.67 -12.26
N ILE A 136 -16.66 -3.22 -11.46
CA ILE A 136 -15.45 -3.97 -11.10
C ILE A 136 -15.37 -3.95 -9.59
N SER A 137 -15.22 -5.12 -8.99
CA SER A 137 -15.26 -5.32 -7.55
C SER A 137 -13.96 -5.94 -7.08
N TYR A 138 -13.35 -5.34 -6.07
CA TYR A 138 -12.18 -5.87 -5.38
C TYR A 138 -12.62 -6.41 -4.04
N LEU A 139 -12.45 -7.70 -3.79
CA LEU A 139 -12.71 -8.31 -2.49
C LEU A 139 -11.37 -8.63 -1.85
N THR A 140 -11.13 -8.06 -0.67
CA THR A 140 -9.86 -8.20 0.04
C THR A 140 -10.04 -8.34 1.55
N ALA A 141 -9.08 -9.02 2.19
CA ALA A 141 -8.97 -9.14 3.64
C ALA A 141 -8.20 -7.97 4.29
N CYS A 142 -7.84 -6.95 3.52
CA CYS A 142 -7.14 -5.77 4.00
C CYS A 142 -7.90 -5.03 5.10
N LYS A 143 -7.17 -4.53 6.09
CA LYS A 143 -7.76 -3.68 7.13
C LYS A 143 -7.85 -2.25 6.64
N GLU A 144 -8.78 -1.50 7.22
CA GLU A 144 -8.98 -0.09 6.90
C GLU A 144 -7.71 0.74 7.10
N GLY A 145 -6.93 0.47 8.17
CA GLY A 145 -5.68 1.18 8.45
C GLY A 145 -4.55 0.89 7.45
N ASP A 146 -4.64 -0.21 6.70
CA ASP A 146 -3.65 -0.55 5.68
C ASP A 146 -3.91 0.20 4.37
N ILE A 147 -5.16 0.63 4.16
CA ILE A 147 -5.64 1.31 2.94
C ILE A 147 -5.78 2.82 3.16
N PHE A 148 -6.30 3.24 4.31
CA PHE A 148 -6.62 4.63 4.60
C PHE A 148 -5.60 5.24 5.58
N ASP A 149 -5.02 6.39 5.21
CA ASP A 149 -4.15 7.14 6.11
C ASP A 149 -4.92 7.81 7.26
N ASN A 150 -6.17 8.23 7.00
CA ASN A 150 -7.07 8.79 8.01
C ASN A 150 -8.52 8.34 7.76
N LEU A 151 -9.00 7.41 8.59
CA LEU A 151 -10.36 6.87 8.48
C LEU A 151 -11.46 7.93 8.72
N ASN A 152 -11.20 8.96 9.52
CA ASN A 152 -12.20 9.99 9.83
C ASN A 152 -12.49 10.89 8.62
N ASP A 153 -11.47 11.20 7.82
CA ASP A 153 -11.65 12.00 6.61
C ASP A 153 -12.43 11.22 5.55
N VAL A 154 -12.15 9.93 5.44
CA VAL A 154 -12.81 8.98 4.54
C VAL A 154 -14.30 8.85 4.88
N LYS A 155 -14.64 8.72 6.18
CA LYS A 155 -16.04 8.70 6.64
C LYS A 155 -16.80 9.99 6.32
N GLN A 156 -16.10 11.11 6.22
CA GLN A 156 -16.69 12.39 5.82
C GLN A 156 -16.78 12.55 4.29
N ASN A 157 -16.43 11.54 3.50
CA ASN A 157 -16.36 11.57 2.03
C ASN A 157 -15.46 12.69 1.50
N LYS A 158 -14.45 13.10 2.26
CA LYS A 158 -13.43 14.03 1.78
C LYS A 158 -12.49 13.30 0.83
N ASN A 159 -11.98 14.01 -0.17
CA ASN A 159 -10.97 13.46 -1.08
C ASN A 159 -9.82 12.86 -0.26
N VAL A 160 -9.51 11.60 -0.53
CA VAL A 160 -8.42 10.90 0.16
C VAL A 160 -7.10 11.38 -0.44
N TYR A 161 -6.65 12.56 0.00
CA TYR A 161 -5.31 13.05 -0.27
C TYR A 161 -4.34 12.29 0.64
N HIS A 162 -3.71 11.25 0.07
CA HIS A 162 -2.63 10.49 0.71
C HIS A 162 -1.30 11.26 0.72
N THR A 163 -1.31 12.48 1.21
CA THR A 163 -0.09 13.13 1.69
C THR A 163 -0.19 13.14 3.19
N ASN A 164 0.03 11.98 3.80
CA ASN A 164 0.21 11.89 5.24
C ASN A 164 1.46 12.70 5.58
N PRO A 165 1.35 13.89 6.21
CA PRO A 165 2.51 14.74 6.51
C PRO A 165 3.51 14.00 7.40
N THR A 166 3.07 12.96 8.08
CA THR A 166 3.89 12.07 8.91
C THR A 166 4.83 11.19 8.10
N ILE A 167 4.44 10.67 6.93
CA ILE A 167 5.31 9.83 6.09
C ILE A 167 6.36 10.68 5.40
N LEU A 168 5.96 11.83 4.84
CA LEU A 168 6.89 12.76 4.21
C LEU A 168 7.89 13.31 5.24
N SER A 169 7.44 13.63 6.46
CA SER A 169 8.37 14.06 7.52
C SER A 169 9.28 12.93 7.99
N GLN A 170 8.81 11.69 8.06
CA GLN A 170 9.66 10.52 8.34
C GLN A 170 10.72 10.29 7.25
N GLU A 171 10.35 10.36 5.97
CA GLU A 171 11.32 10.24 4.88
C GLU A 171 12.35 11.37 4.89
N MET A 172 11.91 12.61 5.16
CA MET A 172 12.82 13.76 5.32
C MET A 172 13.76 13.57 6.52
N ILE A 173 13.30 13.05 7.65
CA ILE A 173 14.13 12.74 8.82
C ILE A 173 15.15 11.65 8.49
N ILE A 174 14.75 10.58 7.79
CA ILE A 174 15.64 9.49 7.39
C ILE A 174 16.74 10.03 6.45
N ILE A 175 16.37 10.86 5.46
CA ILE A 175 17.32 11.52 4.56
C ILE A 175 18.29 12.41 5.36
N LEU A 176 17.78 13.16 6.35
CA LEU A 176 18.60 14.02 7.20
C LEU A 176 19.59 13.20 8.04
N MET A 177 19.16 12.09 8.63
CA MET A 177 20.02 11.19 9.41
C MET A 177 21.13 10.60 8.55
N ILE A 178 20.80 10.15 7.34
CA ILE A 178 21.79 9.63 6.38
C ILE A 178 22.80 10.72 6.03
N PHE A 179 22.34 11.95 5.79
CA PHE A 179 23.20 13.09 5.45
C PHE A 179 24.21 13.43 6.56
N PHE A 180 23.75 13.47 7.83
CA PHE A 180 24.64 13.68 8.98
C PHE A 180 25.63 12.53 9.18
N LEU A 181 25.20 11.29 8.97
CA LEU A 181 26.09 10.13 9.00
C LEU A 181 27.21 10.24 7.97
N PHE A 182 26.91 10.65 6.74
CA PHE A 182 27.92 10.86 5.70
C PHE A 182 28.92 11.97 6.05
N ILE A 183 28.44 13.10 6.57
CA ILE A 183 29.32 14.21 7.00
C ILE A 183 30.22 13.77 8.16
N GLY A 184 29.65 13.12 9.18
CA GLY A 184 30.40 12.65 10.34
C GLY A 184 31.46 11.62 9.95
N PHE A 185 31.13 10.67 9.07
CA PHE A 185 32.09 9.69 8.57
C PHE A 185 33.19 10.35 7.73
N TYR A 186 32.85 11.33 6.89
CA TYR A 186 33.83 12.07 6.10
C TYR A 186 34.82 12.84 6.97
N ALA A 187 34.34 13.48 8.05
CA ALA A 187 35.19 14.15 9.02
C ALA A 187 36.12 13.16 9.73
N LEU A 188 35.60 12.02 10.20
CA LEU A 188 36.37 10.98 10.88
C LEU A 188 37.50 10.39 10.02
N ILE A 189 37.25 10.12 8.73
CA ILE A 189 38.27 9.58 7.82
C ILE A 189 39.39 10.61 7.56
N ASN A 190 39.06 11.90 7.57
CA ASN A 190 40.02 12.98 7.36
C ASN A 190 40.73 13.43 8.63
N ILE A 191 40.48 12.79 9.78
CA ILE A 191 41.36 12.88 10.94
C ILE A 191 42.62 12.09 10.60
N SER A 192 43.54 12.74 9.89
CA SER A 192 44.89 12.25 9.72
C SER A 192 45.53 12.08 11.09
N THR A 193 46.02 10.88 11.38
CA THR A 193 46.90 10.65 12.52
C THR A 193 48.06 11.64 12.46
N PRO A 194 48.36 12.37 13.55
CA PRO A 194 49.44 13.35 13.52
C PRO A 194 50.76 12.66 13.17
N ARG A 195 51.42 13.12 12.10
CA ARG A 195 52.71 12.62 11.58
C ARG A 195 53.86 12.65 12.60
N MET A 196 53.67 13.29 13.76
CA MET A 196 54.65 13.33 14.85
C MET A 196 55.05 11.95 15.38
N PHE A 197 54.22 10.92 15.22
CA PHE A 197 54.57 9.56 15.64
C PHE A 197 55.42 8.79 14.61
N GLU A 198 55.28 9.08 13.31
CA GLU A 198 56.13 8.47 12.27
C GLU A 198 57.55 9.04 12.30
N GLU A 199 57.70 10.37 12.45
CA GLU A 199 59.01 11.01 12.49
C GLU A 199 59.83 10.60 13.72
N ARG A 200 59.20 10.42 14.89
CA ARG A 200 59.89 9.95 16.11
C ARG A 200 60.33 8.48 16.02
N GLN A 201 59.55 7.61 15.37
CA GLN A 201 59.98 6.22 15.14
C GLN A 201 61.17 6.14 14.17
N LEU A 202 61.20 7.01 13.15
CA LEU A 202 62.34 7.13 12.22
C LEU A 202 63.62 7.65 12.88
N MET A 203 63.51 8.53 13.90
CA MET A 203 64.68 8.97 14.67
C MET A 203 65.21 7.86 15.57
N ILE A 204 64.34 7.12 16.27
CA ILE A 204 64.76 6.03 17.17
C ILE A 204 65.45 4.89 16.40
N ASN A 205 65.02 4.58 15.17
CA ASN A 205 65.66 3.55 14.34
C ASN A 205 66.97 4.00 13.68
N LYS A 206 67.32 5.29 13.73
CA LYS A 206 68.62 5.82 13.26
C LYS A 206 69.65 5.95 14.38
N GLU A 207 69.22 5.90 15.63
CA GLU A 207 70.10 5.98 16.81
C GLU A 207 70.54 4.61 17.33
N HIS A 208 70.15 3.52 16.66
CA HIS A 208 70.68 2.16 16.87
C HIS A 208 71.55 1.71 15.70
#